data_AF-A0A3M7QNT4-F1
#
_entry.id   AF-A0A3M7QNT4-F1
#
_cell.length_a   1.000
_cell.length_b   1.000
_cell.length_c   1.000
_cell.angle_alpha   90.00
_cell.angle_beta   90.00
_cell.angle_gamma   90.00
#
_symmetry.space_group_name_H-M   'P 1'
#
loop_
_entity.id
_entity.type
_entity.pdbx_description
1 polymer ?
#
loop_
_entity_poly.entity_id
_entity_poly.type
_entity_poly.pdbx_seq_one_letter_code
_entity_poly.pdbx_strand_id
1 'polypeptide(L)' 'MSDKEKTLSDISKRKLDKQFKNRELPICPKCGNNQSMIPSVRGKPSEDLYLYSKLGHVKLSGCCETYEGWCKKCENFI' A
#
# COMPACT_ATOMS: atom_id res chain seq x y z
N MET A 1 3.66 -15.60 14.71
CA MET A 1 2.78 -14.44 14.50
C MET A 1 1.59 -14.61 15.41
N SER A 2 1.34 -13.65 16.30
CA SER A 2 0.27 -13.73 17.29
C SER A 2 -1.10 -13.50 16.64
N ASP A 3 -2.15 -14.16 17.11
CA ASP A 3 -3.52 -14.04 16.56
C ASP A 3 -4.04 -12.58 16.54
N LYS A 4 -3.49 -11.73 17.42
CA LYS A 4 -3.76 -10.29 17.45
C LYS A 4 -3.21 -9.55 16.22
N GLU A 5 -2.02 -9.93 15.72
CA GLU A 5 -1.39 -9.29 14.55
C GLU A 5 -2.17 -9.60 13.27
N LYS A 6 -2.69 -10.83 13.16
CA LYS A 6 -3.51 -11.27 12.02
C LYS A 6 -4.82 -10.48 11.95
N THR A 7 -5.50 -10.35 13.09
CA THR A 7 -6.75 -9.59 13.20
C THR A 7 -6.57 -8.11 12.88
N LEU A 8 -5.49 -7.49 13.36
CA LEU A 8 -5.15 -6.10 13.05
C LEU A 8 -4.86 -5.92 11.55
N SER A 9 -4.14 -6.84 10.92
CA SER A 9 -3.87 -6.80 9.48
C SER A 9 -5.14 -6.92 8.64
N ASP A 10 -6.10 -7.74 9.06
CA ASP A 10 -7.37 -7.94 8.34
C ASP A 10 -8.30 -6.71 8.45
N ILE A 11 -8.41 -6.12 9.63
CA ILE A 11 -9.20 -4.87 9.84
C ILE A 11 -8.56 -3.72 9.04
N SER A 12 -7.23 -3.64 9.10
CA SER A 12 -6.43 -2.65 8.38
C SER A 12 -6.65 -2.74 6.87
N LYS A 13 -6.58 -3.96 6.33
CA LYS A 13 -6.80 -4.25 4.92
C LYS A 13 -8.21 -3.88 4.47
N ARG A 14 -9.25 -4.21 5.23
CA ARG A 14 -10.65 -3.85 4.89
C ARG A 14 -10.88 -2.34 4.82
N LYS A 15 -10.28 -1.56 5.74
CA LYS A 15 -10.35 -0.10 5.72
C LYS A 15 -9.60 0.48 4.51
N LEU A 16 -8.41 -0.04 4.21
CA LEU A 16 -7.63 0.36 3.03
C LEU A 16 -8.39 0.03 1.74
N ASP A 17 -8.90 -1.19 1.60
CA ASP A 17 -9.69 -1.62 0.45
C ASP A 17 -10.90 -0.72 0.23
N LYS A 18 -11.55 -0.22 1.29
CA LYS A 18 -12.65 0.75 1.15
C LYS A 18 -12.18 2.11 0.61
N GLN A 19 -10.99 2.55 0.99
CA GLN A 19 -10.40 3.83 0.58
C GLN A 19 -9.86 3.78 -0.87
N PHE A 20 -9.40 2.62 -1.33
CA PHE A 20 -8.82 2.41 -2.66
C PHE A 20 -9.68 1.51 -3.57
N LYS A 21 -10.93 1.24 -3.20
CA LYS A 21 -11.80 0.16 -3.76
C LYS A 21 -12.00 0.16 -5.27
N ASN A 22 -11.68 1.28 -5.93
CA ASN A 22 -11.86 1.48 -7.37
C ASN A 22 -10.57 1.88 -8.09
N ARG A 23 -9.40 1.82 -7.45
CA ARG A 23 -8.12 2.08 -8.12
C ARG A 23 -7.53 0.76 -8.58
N GLU A 24 -7.61 0.49 -9.88
CA GLU A 24 -6.76 -0.52 -10.49
C GLU A 24 -5.30 -0.10 -10.30
N LEU A 25 -4.50 -0.95 -9.65
CA LEU A 25 -3.08 -0.68 -9.47
C LEU A 25 -2.36 -0.95 -10.81
N PRO A 26 -1.41 -0.08 -11.20
CA PRO A 26 -0.70 -0.25 -12.46
C PRO A 26 0.14 -1.52 -12.46
N ILE A 27 0.44 -2.03 -13.65
CA ILE A 27 1.37 -3.14 -13.81
C ILE A 27 2.79 -2.63 -13.56
N CYS A 28 3.56 -3.33 -12.73
CA CYS A 28 4.96 -2.98 -12.54
C CYS A 28 5.73 -3.26 -13.86
N PRO A 29 6.41 -2.26 -14.47
CA PRO A 29 7.15 -2.43 -15.72
C PRO A 29 8.40 -3.32 -15.54
N LYS A 30 8.91 -3.49 -14.32
CA LYS A 30 10.07 -4.34 -14.03
C LYS A 30 9.71 -5.83 -13.96
N CYS A 31 8.58 -6.19 -13.35
CA CYS A 31 8.18 -7.60 -13.20
C CYS A 31 6.94 -8.01 -14.00
N GLY A 32 6.36 -7.09 -14.78
CA GLY A 32 5.24 -7.36 -15.68
C GLY A 32 3.95 -7.81 -15.00
N ASN A 33 3.78 -7.58 -13.70
CA ASN A 33 2.56 -7.96 -12.97
C ASN A 33 2.18 -6.90 -11.92
N ASN A 34 0.92 -6.92 -11.52
CA ASN A 34 0.37 -6.05 -10.47
C ASN A 34 0.10 -6.79 -9.13
N GLN A 35 0.36 -8.10 -9.04
CA GLN A 35 0.09 -8.89 -7.82
C GLN A 35 0.92 -8.42 -6.61
N SER A 36 2.12 -7.90 -6.87
CA SER A 36 3.02 -7.38 -5.84
C SER A 36 2.84 -5.87 -5.60
N MET A 37 1.89 -5.23 -6.28
CA MET A 37 1.65 -3.79 -6.17
C MET A 37 0.80 -3.48 -4.95
N ILE A 38 1.17 -2.39 -4.29
CA ILE A 38 0.36 -1.77 -3.24
C ILE A 38 0.15 -0.29 -3.58
N PRO A 39 -0.92 0.35 -3.08
CA PRO A 39 -1.14 1.76 -3.32
C PRO A 39 0.02 2.60 -2.77
N SER A 40 0.30 3.71 -3.44
CA SER A 40 1.16 4.75 -2.88
C SER A 40 0.34 5.94 -2.41
N VAL A 41 0.69 6.47 -1.24
CA VAL A 41 0.00 7.61 -0.62
C VAL A 41 0.99 8.74 -0.37
N ARG A 42 0.65 9.90 -0.90
CA ARG A 42 1.38 11.15 -0.71
C ARG A 42 0.89 11.93 0.51
N GLY A 43 1.74 12.85 0.97
CA GLY A 43 1.42 13.85 1.98
C GLY A 43 1.71 13.40 3.41
N LYS A 44 1.05 14.07 4.38
CA LYS A 44 1.14 13.73 5.81
C LYS A 44 0.10 12.64 6.11
N PRO A 45 0.49 11.36 6.24
CA PRO A 45 -0.45 10.28 6.47
C PRO A 45 -1.11 10.43 7.85
N SER A 46 -2.36 9.97 7.96
CA SER A 46 -2.98 9.72 9.26
C SER A 46 -2.26 8.56 9.98
N GLU A 47 -2.48 8.44 11.28
CA GLU A 47 -1.91 7.35 12.10
C GLU A 47 -2.32 5.97 11.57
N ASP A 48 -3.57 5.80 11.13
CA ASP A 48 -4.07 4.59 10.46
C ASP A 48 -3.24 4.25 9.21
N LEU A 49 -2.97 5.23 8.34
CA LEU A 49 -2.16 5.03 7.11
C LEU A 49 -0.70 4.71 7.43
N TYR A 50 -0.16 5.29 8.51
CA TYR A 50 1.18 4.98 8.98
C TYR A 50 1.26 3.52 9.45
N LEU A 51 0.28 3.05 10.22
CA LEU A 51 0.18 1.66 10.64
C LEU A 51 0.04 0.72 9.44
N TYR A 52 -0.78 1.06 8.44
CA TYR A 52 -0.91 0.27 7.21
C TYR A 52 0.39 0.17 6.43
N SER A 53 1.19 1.24 6.45
CA SER A 53 2.50 1.22 5.82
C SER A 53 3.47 0.29 6.53
N LYS A 54 3.47 0.28 7.87
CA LYS A 54 4.26 -0.65 8.67
C LYS A 54 3.86 -2.11 8.45
N LEU A 55 2.58 -2.37 8.19
CA LEU A 55 2.06 -3.70 7.85
C LEU A 55 2.26 -4.08 6.37
N GLY A 56 2.84 -3.19 5.54
CA GLY A 56 3.14 -3.47 4.13
C GLY A 56 1.92 -3.46 3.20
N HIS A 57 0.83 -2.80 3.61
CA HIS A 57 -0.38 -2.66 2.79
C HIS A 57 -0.37 -1.40 1.91
N VAL A 58 0.42 -0.38 2.25
CA VAL A 58 0.55 0.88 1.49
C VAL A 58 1.98 1.41 1.58
N LYS A 59 2.44 2.13 0.55
CA LYS A 59 3.75 2.81 0.58
C LYS A 59 3.57 4.33 0.66
N LEU A 60 4.16 4.94 1.66
CA LEU A 60 4.16 6.40 1.79
C LEU A 60 5.25 6.97 0.86
N SER A 61 4.84 7.81 -0.10
CA SER A 61 5.76 8.47 -1.06
C SER A 61 6.31 9.82 -0.57
N GLY A 62 5.88 10.28 0.61
CA GLY A 62 6.23 11.60 1.11
C GLY A 62 5.42 12.71 0.43
N CYS A 63 5.92 13.95 0.50
CA CYS A 63 5.17 15.15 0.11
C CYS A 63 5.33 15.58 -1.35
N CYS A 64 6.37 15.14 -2.05
CA CYS A 64 6.81 15.78 -3.29
C CYS A 64 6.42 15.03 -4.57
N GLU A 65 6.24 13.70 -4.50
CA GLU A 65 6.05 12.88 -5.70
C GLU A 65 4.74 12.08 -5.64
N THR A 66 3.96 12.19 -6.73
CA THR A 66 2.76 11.40 -6.96
C THR A 66 3.13 10.12 -7.68
N TYR A 67 3.03 9.01 -6.96
CA TYR A 67 3.12 7.67 -7.51
C TYR A 67 1.75 7.01 -7.46
N GLU A 68 1.44 6.24 -8.49
CA GLU A 68 0.23 5.45 -8.60
C GLU A 68 0.33 4.20 -7.72
N GLY A 69 1.53 3.65 -7.52
CA GLY A 69 1.75 2.47 -6.69
C GLY A 69 3.20 2.22 -6.32
N TRP A 70 3.40 1.18 -5.51
CA TRP A 70 4.71 0.65 -5.14
C TRP A 70 4.75 -0.85 -5.38
N CYS A 71 5.74 -1.32 -6.13
CA CYS A 71 5.97 -2.75 -6.32
C CYS A 71 6.80 -3.29 -5.15
N LYS A 72 6.21 -4.16 -4.32
CA LYS A 72 6.94 -4.80 -3.21
C LYS A 72 8.05 -5.73 -3.69
N LYS A 73 7.88 -6.37 -4.85
CA LYS A 73 8.85 -7.32 -5.40
C LYS A 73 10.07 -6.61 -6.00
N CYS A 74 9.84 -5.51 -6.71
CA CYS A 74 10.90 -4.76 -7.40
C CYS A 74 11.40 -3.55 -6.62
N GLU A 75 10.82 -3.30 -5.45
CA GLU A 75 11.08 -2.14 -4.60
C GLU A 75 11.15 -0.83 -5.39
N ASN A 76 10.10 -0.57 -6.18
CA ASN A 76 10.06 0.56 -7.10
C ASN A 76 8.71 1.27 -7.04
N PHE A 77 8.76 2.61 -6.99
CA PHE A 77 7.59 3.45 -7.18
C PHE A 77 7.22 3.48 -8.66
N ILE A 78 5.92 3.48 -8.93
CA ILE A 78 5.31 3.58 -10.27
C ILE A 78 4.33 4.74 -10.22
#